data_AF-A0A3B8ILM1-F1
#
_entry.id   AF-A0A3B8ILM1-F1
#
_cell.length_a   1.000
_cell.length_b   1.000
_cell.length_c   1.000
_cell.angle_alpha   90.00
_cell.angle_beta   90.00
_cell.angle_gamma   90.00
#
_symmetry.space_group_name_H-M   'P 1'
#
loop_
_entity.id
_entity.type
_entity.pdbx_description
1 polymer ?
#
loop_
_entity_poly.entity_id
_entity_poly.type
_entity_poly.pdbx_seq_one_letter_code
_entity_poly.pdbx_strand_id
1 'polypeptide(L)' 'TVTDLQGRRVRQQAAVTGALTLHELPQGIYLVTLANNEAREVVQVVVR' A
#
# COMPACT_ATOMS: atom_id res chain seq x y z
N THR A 1 3.90 1.12 -2.22
CA THR A 1 2.99 0.59 -3.27
C THR A 1 1.83 -0.14 -2.63
N VAL A 2 0.63 -0.03 -3.18
CA VAL A 2 -0.57 -0.74 -2.70
C VAL A 2 -1.08 -1.67 -3.80
N THR A 3 -1.32 -2.92 -3.45
CA THR A 3 -1.86 -3.97 -4.35
C THR A 3 -3.09 -4.61 -3.74
N ASP A 4 -4.05 -5.02 -4.58
CA ASP A 4 -5.17 -5.87 -4.15
C ASP A 4 -4.72 -7.33 -3.97
N LEU A 5 -5.64 -8.21 -3.53
CA LEU A 5 -5.35 -9.63 -3.29
C LEU A 5 -5.01 -10.42 -4.56
N GLN A 6 -5.39 -9.90 -5.73
CA GLN A 6 -5.03 -10.46 -7.02
C GLN A 6 -3.65 -9.99 -7.48
N GLY A 7 -2.94 -9.20 -6.66
CA GLY A 7 -1.62 -8.65 -6.96
C GLY A 7 -1.66 -7.45 -7.91
N ARG A 8 -2.85 -6.95 -8.29
CA ARG A 8 -2.98 -5.78 -9.15
C ARG A 8 -2.66 -4.53 -8.35
N ARG A 9 -1.76 -3.73 -8.89
CA ARG A 9 -1.33 -2.44 -8.31
C ARG A 9 -2.46 -1.44 -8.41
N VAL A 10 -3.00 -1.04 -7.26
CA VAL A 10 -4.08 -0.05 -7.14
C VAL A 10 -3.55 1.36 -6.89
N ARG A 11 -2.39 1.50 -6.23
CA ARG A 11 -1.74 2.80 -6.02
C ARG A 11 -0.22 2.67 -5.94
N GLN A 12 0.50 3.64 -6.49
CA GLN A 12 1.94 3.77 -6.27
C GLN A 12 2.29 5.24 -6.06
N GLN A 13 3.13 5.47 -5.06
CA GLN A 13 3.69 6.78 -4.78
C GLN A 13 5.20 6.59 -4.60
N ALA A 14 5.98 7.36 -5.34
CA ALA A 14 7.43 7.38 -5.22
C ALA A 14 7.81 8.39 -4.12
N ALA A 15 8.78 8.01 -3.27
CA ALA A 15 9.36 8.83 -2.22
C ALA A 15 8.32 9.56 -1.34
N VAL A 16 7.83 8.85 -0.31
CA VAL A 16 6.90 9.44 0.68
C VAL A 16 7.68 9.70 1.97
N THR A 17 7.84 10.95 2.35
CA THR A 17 8.25 11.36 3.70
C THR A 17 6.98 11.64 4.51
N GLY A 18 6.24 10.60 4.90
CA GLY A 18 4.98 10.75 5.64
C GLY A 18 4.02 9.58 5.52
N ALA A 19 2.78 9.79 5.96
CA ALA A 19 1.72 8.78 5.92
C ALA A 19 1.12 8.63 4.51
N LEU A 20 0.81 7.39 4.13
CA LEU A 20 0.02 7.09 2.94
C LEU A 20 -1.46 7.00 3.32
N THR A 21 -2.28 7.93 2.86
CA THR A 21 -3.73 7.92 3.11
C THR A 21 -4.44 7.03 2.08
N LEU A 22 -5.25 6.08 2.55
CA LEU A 22 -5.96 5.08 1.73
C LEU A 22 -7.48 5.34 1.62
N HIS A 23 -7.94 6.55 1.92
CA HIS A 23 -9.37 6.85 2.14
C HIS A 23 -10.29 6.68 0.91
N GLU A 24 -9.73 6.59 -0.30
CA GLU A 24 -10.48 6.44 -1.56
C GLU A 24 -10.51 5.00 -2.07
N LEU A 25 -9.91 4.04 -1.35
CA LEU A 25 -9.99 2.64 -1.75
C LEU A 25 -11.34 2.04 -1.32
N PRO A 26 -11.99 1.23 -2.18
CA PRO A 26 -13.15 0.45 -1.79
C PRO A 26 -12.86 -0.42 -0.55
N GLN A 27 -13.92 -0.80 0.17
CA GLN A 27 -13.79 -1.76 1.28
C GLN A 27 -13.16 -3.05 0.78
N GLY A 28 -12.17 -3.55 1.52
CA GLY A 28 -11.40 -4.72 1.10
C GLY A 28 -10.08 -4.89 1.83
N ILE A 29 -9.35 -5.91 1.41
CA ILE A 29 -8.02 -6.24 1.94
C ILE A 29 -6.97 -5.87 0.88
N TYR A 30 -5.94 -5.17 1.33
CA TYR A 30 -4.84 -4.72 0.49
C TYR A 30 -3.50 -5.07 1.10
N LEU A 31 -2.50 -5.22 0.24
CA LEU A 31 -1.11 -5.34 0.63
C LEU A 31 -0.40 -4.02 0.33
N VAL A 32 0.21 -3.43 1.35
CA VAL A 32 1.02 -2.21 1.26
C VAL A 32 2.48 -2.60 1.38
N THR A 33 3.24 -2.39 0.32
CA THR A 33 4.70 -2.53 0.34
C THR A 33 5.34 -1.17 0.60
N LEU A 34 6.11 -1.04 1.68
CA LEU A 34 6.99 0.08 1.98
C LEU A 34 8.42 -0.35 1.66
N ALA A 35 9.15 0.43 0.85
CA ALA A 35 10.52 0.08 0.50
C ALA A 35 11.38 1.35 0.39
N ASN A 36 12.60 1.27 0.91
CA ASN A 36 13.66 2.24 0.69
C ASN A 36 14.94 1.50 0.22
N ASN A 37 16.08 2.18 0.21
CA ASN A 37 17.33 1.58 -0.26
C ASN A 37 17.87 0.49 0.68
N GLU A 38 17.38 0.40 1.91
CA GLU A 38 17.91 -0.45 2.98
C GLU A 38 16.98 -1.62 3.32
N ALA A 39 15.66 -1.42 3.18
CA ALA A 39 14.66 -2.35 3.68
C ALA A 39 13.39 -2.37 2.83
N ARG A 40 12.66 -3.49 2.95
CA ARG A 40 11.33 -3.70 2.38
C ARG A 40 10.41 -4.32 3.44
N GLU A 41 9.25 -3.71 3.63
CA GLU A 41 8.19 -4.16 4.54
C GLU A 41 6.89 -4.36 3.75
N VAL A 42 6.08 -5.35 4.14
CA VAL A 42 4.76 -5.61 3.56
C VAL A 42 3.74 -5.68 4.69
N VAL A 43 2.73 -4.84 4.63
CA VAL A 43 1.66 -4.73 5.62
C VAL A 43 0.33 -5.05 4.97
N GLN A 44 -0.45 -5.93 5.59
CA GLN A 44 -1.84 -6.15 5.19
C GLN A 44 -2.72 -5.11 5.86
N VAL A 45 -3.53 -4.40 5.08
CA VAL A 45 -4.45 -3.37 5.55
C VAL A 45 -5.88 -3.75 5.21
N VAL A 46 -6.77 -3.62 6.17
CA VAL A 46 -8.22 -3.79 6.00
C VAL A 46 -8.86 -2.41 5.91
N VAL A 47 -9.45 -2.11 4.75
CA VAL A 47 -10.24 -0.90 4.52
C VAL A 47 -11.70 -1.24 4.79
N ARG A 48 -12.33 -0.45 5.65
CA ARG A 48 -13.70 -0.63 6.15
C ARG A 48 -14.43 0.70 6.13
#